data_AF-A0A1Z4GRG3-F1
#
_entry.id   AF-A0A1Z4GRG3-F1
#
_cell.length_a   1.000
_cell.length_b   1.000
_cell.length_c   1.000
_cell.angle_alpha   90.00
_cell.angle_beta   90.00
_cell.angle_gamma   90.00
#
_symmetry.space_group_name_H-M   'P 1'
#
loop_
_entity.id
_entity.type
_entity.pdbx_description
1 polymer ?
#
loop_
_entity_poly.entity_id
_entity_poly.type
_entity_poly.pdbx_seq_one_letter_code
_entity_poly.pdbx_strand_id
1 'polypeptide(L)'
;MALGLFQTDALIEKLAKAFYRLQGYVVKDNYRMQDSTHPAEKACVAMALVAIEEVEFELASNDDEEVITWQQGQPLSENRQYYFCKYEDFTLTLLTSPHTNMTRIEVYLEKLRIYVCEKEISPKEATEELQEYLSTLAAQFQTLSRIQF
;
A
#
# COMPACT_ATOMS: atom_id res chain seq x y z
N MET A 1 4.46 -3.84 -7.67
CA MET A 1 4.44 -2.44 -8.17
C MET A 1 5.85 -1.90 -8.02
N ALA A 2 6.62 -1.75 -9.10
CA ALA A 2 8.02 -1.32 -9.00
C ALA A 2 8.08 0.16 -8.60
N LEU A 3 8.84 0.50 -7.55
CA LEU A 3 9.17 1.89 -7.23
C LEU A 3 9.80 2.52 -8.48
N GLY A 4 9.26 3.63 -8.97
CA GLY A 4 9.80 4.28 -10.17
C GLY A 4 11.28 4.60 -9.97
N LEU A 5 12.13 4.37 -10.98
CA LEU A 5 13.61 4.48 -10.91
C LEU A 5 14.15 5.67 -10.09
N PHE A 6 13.50 6.83 -10.15
CA PHE A 6 13.90 8.03 -9.41
C PHE A 6 13.68 7.95 -7.89
N GLN A 7 12.75 7.11 -7.43
CA GLN A 7 12.52 6.85 -6.01
C GLN A 7 13.56 5.88 -5.44
N THR A 8 14.02 4.91 -6.25
CA THR A 8 15.02 3.92 -5.86
C THR A 8 16.38 4.58 -5.60
N ASP A 9 16.86 5.45 -6.50
CA ASP A 9 18.13 6.18 -6.34
C ASP A 9 18.19 7.01 -5.05
N ALA A 10 17.11 7.73 -4.74
CA ALA A 10 17.03 8.55 -3.54
C ALA A 10 16.91 7.71 -2.26
N LEU A 11 16.27 6.54 -2.35
CA LEU A 11 16.14 5.59 -1.25
C LEU A 11 17.48 4.92 -0.93
N ILE A 12 18.20 4.45 -1.96
CA ILE A 12 19.56 3.90 -1.85
C ILE A 12 20.46 4.91 -1.13
N GLU A 13 20.42 6.18 -1.55
CA GLU A 13 21.24 7.23 -0.96
C GLU A 13 20.93 7.45 0.53
N LYS A 14 19.64 7.49 0.89
CA LYS A 14 19.20 7.65 2.28
C LYS A 14 19.61 6.47 3.17
N LEU A 15 19.41 5.25 2.68
CA LEU A 15 19.76 4.03 3.42
C LEU A 15 21.27 3.89 3.59
N ALA A 16 22.05 4.14 2.54
CA ALA A 16 23.51 4.10 2.61
C ALA A 16 24.03 5.09 3.68
N LYS A 17 23.50 6.32 3.70
CA LYS A 17 23.82 7.32 4.74
C LYS A 17 23.43 6.86 6.14
N ALA A 18 22.26 6.23 6.28
CA ALA A 18 21.81 5.71 7.56
C ALA A 18 22.75 4.61 8.08
N PHE A 19 23.13 3.64 7.24
CA PHE A 19 24.07 2.58 7.63
C PHE A 19 25.45 3.11 8.02
N TYR A 20 25.94 4.13 7.30
CA TYR A 20 27.21 4.74 7.62
C TYR A 20 27.17 5.51 8.94
N ARG A 21 26.04 6.18 9.24
CA ARG A 21 25.81 6.82 10.56
C ARG A 21 25.71 5.81 11.70
N LEU A 22 25.08 4.65 11.47
CA LEU A 22 25.00 3.58 12.47
C LEU A 22 26.38 3.03 12.86
N GLN A 23 27.35 3.12 11.95
CA GLN A 23 28.75 2.79 12.23
C GLN A 23 29.53 3.91 12.96
N GLY A 24 28.86 5.02 13.30
CA GLY A 24 29.44 6.15 14.03
C GLY A 24 30.02 7.27 13.16
N TYR A 25 29.84 7.21 11.83
CA TYR A 25 30.38 8.21 10.92
C TYR A 25 29.38 9.34 10.61
N VAL A 26 29.90 10.52 10.27
CA VAL A 26 29.10 11.70 9.91
C VAL A 26 29.12 11.89 8.40
N VAL A 27 27.95 11.95 7.77
CA VAL A 27 27.79 12.24 6.33
C VAL A 27 27.14 13.59 6.14
N LYS A 28 27.74 14.44 5.30
CA LYS A 28 27.15 15.74 4.92
C LYS A 28 25.94 15.51 3.99
N ASP A 29 24.93 16.35 4.11
CA ASP A 29 23.68 16.17 3.35
C ASP A 29 23.88 16.25 1.83
N ASN A 30 24.80 17.10 1.37
CA ASN A 30 25.15 17.27 -0.04
C ASN A 30 26.14 16.24 -0.59
N TYR A 31 26.63 15.32 0.24
CA TYR A 31 27.54 14.26 -0.19
C TYR A 31 26.75 13.11 -0.81
N ARG A 32 27.20 12.59 -1.96
CA ARG A 32 26.59 11.43 -2.62
C ARG A 32 27.45 10.19 -2.40
N MET A 33 26.99 9.29 -1.54
CA MET A 33 27.70 8.06 -1.18
C MET A 33 27.80 7.08 -2.35
N GLN A 34 26.83 7.11 -3.27
CA GLN A 34 26.86 6.29 -4.49
C GLN A 34 28.05 6.63 -5.42
N ASP A 35 28.59 7.85 -5.32
CA ASP A 35 29.76 8.28 -6.11
C ASP A 35 31.09 7.99 -5.40
N SER A 36 31.05 7.41 -4.19
CA SER A 36 32.22 7.21 -3.35
C SER A 36 33.13 6.07 -3.83
N THR A 37 34.44 6.29 -3.67
CA THR A 37 35.46 5.26 -3.86
C THR A 37 35.87 4.59 -2.55
N HIS A 38 35.41 5.08 -1.39
CA HIS A 38 35.81 4.56 -0.09
C HIS A 38 35.17 3.19 0.20
N PRO A 39 35.94 2.16 0.62
CA PRO A 39 35.43 0.80 0.79
C PRO A 39 34.23 0.69 1.75
N ALA A 40 34.28 1.39 2.89
CA ALA A 40 33.18 1.33 3.87
C ALA A 40 31.89 1.98 3.35
N GLU A 41 32.01 2.97 2.48
CA GLU A 41 30.85 3.66 1.90
C GLU A 41 30.23 2.81 0.79
N LYS A 42 31.06 2.19 -0.05
CA LYS A 42 30.62 1.17 -1.01
C LYS A 42 29.90 0.01 -0.34
N ALA A 43 30.39 -0.45 0.80
CA ALA A 43 29.71 -1.47 1.59
C ALA A 43 28.33 -1.00 2.06
N CYS A 44 28.19 0.26 2.49
CA CYS A 44 26.88 0.82 2.88
C CYS A 44 25.91 0.95 1.70
N VAL A 45 26.40 1.33 0.52
CA VAL A 45 25.57 1.37 -0.71
C VAL A 45 25.14 -0.05 -1.10
N ALA A 46 26.03 -1.02 -1.03
CA ALA A 46 25.68 -2.42 -1.31
C ALA A 46 24.65 -2.97 -0.31
N MET A 47 24.80 -2.66 0.99
CA MET A 47 23.80 -3.02 1.99
C MET A 47 22.45 -2.35 1.73
N ALA A 48 22.44 -1.10 1.24
CA ALA A 48 21.21 -0.41 0.87
C ALA A 48 20.50 -1.08 -0.31
N LEU A 49 21.25 -1.51 -1.32
CA LEU A 49 20.70 -2.27 -2.45
C LEU A 49 20.10 -3.59 -2.00
N VAL A 50 20.86 -4.39 -1.22
CA VAL A 50 20.36 -5.68 -0.69
C VAL A 50 19.14 -5.48 0.20
N ALA A 51 19.14 -4.48 1.08
CA ALA A 51 17.98 -4.20 1.94
C ALA A 51 16.73 -3.83 1.13
N ILE A 52 16.88 -3.10 0.02
CA ILE A 52 15.77 -2.80 -0.89
C ILE A 52 15.31 -4.08 -1.58
N GLU A 53 16.23 -4.88 -2.14
CA GLU A 53 15.91 -6.13 -2.82
C GLU A 53 15.20 -7.13 -1.90
N GLU A 54 15.66 -7.30 -0.66
CA GLU A 54 15.04 -8.19 0.32
C GLU A 54 13.64 -7.69 0.72
N VAL A 55 13.45 -6.38 0.91
CA VAL A 55 12.11 -5.82 1.20
C VAL A 55 11.19 -5.93 -0.02
N GLU A 56 11.68 -5.65 -1.22
CA GLU A 56 10.91 -5.83 -2.46
C GLU A 56 10.57 -7.31 -2.70
N PHE A 57 11.48 -8.23 -2.36
CA PHE A 57 11.25 -9.66 -2.41
C PHE A 57 10.24 -10.10 -1.35
N GLU A 58 10.33 -9.62 -0.10
CA GLU A 58 9.33 -9.89 0.94
C GLU A 58 7.95 -9.37 0.53
N LEU A 59 7.87 -8.15 0.00
CA LEU A 59 6.64 -7.55 -0.53
C LEU A 59 6.11 -8.28 -1.77
N ALA A 60 6.97 -8.86 -2.60
CA ALA A 60 6.58 -9.68 -3.75
C ALA A 60 6.25 -11.13 -3.35
N SER A 61 6.83 -11.64 -2.27
CA SER A 61 6.57 -12.96 -1.69
C SER A 61 5.32 -12.98 -0.81
N ASN A 62 4.82 -11.81 -0.40
CA ASN A 62 3.43 -11.60 0.00
C ASN A 62 2.48 -11.69 -1.22
N ASP A 63 2.67 -12.74 -2.01
CA ASP A 63 1.64 -13.38 -2.82
C ASP A 63 0.60 -14.10 -1.92
N ASP A 64 0.78 -14.05 -0.58
CA ASP A 64 -0.28 -14.31 0.38
C ASP A 64 -1.26 -13.12 0.36
N GLU A 65 -2.10 -13.14 -0.66
CA GLU A 65 -3.46 -12.63 -0.72
C GLU A 65 -4.10 -12.40 0.67
N GLU A 66 -3.90 -11.24 1.30
CA GLU A 66 -4.93 -10.67 2.17
C GLU A 66 -6.01 -10.04 1.28
N VAL A 67 -6.67 -10.94 0.55
CA VAL A 67 -7.93 -10.74 -0.13
C VAL A 67 -8.94 -10.41 0.95
N ILE A 68 -9.47 -9.18 0.90
CA ILE A 68 -10.50 -8.65 1.80
C ILE A 68 -11.41 -9.79 2.28
N THR A 69 -11.26 -10.19 3.54
CA THR A 69 -12.01 -11.34 4.06
C THR A 69 -13.41 -10.86 4.42
N TRP A 70 -14.35 -11.11 3.50
CA TRP A 70 -15.73 -10.71 3.65
C TRP A 70 -16.46 -11.52 4.72
N GLN A 71 -17.06 -10.82 5.67
CA GLN A 71 -18.04 -11.37 6.59
C GLN A 71 -19.42 -11.19 6.01
N GLN A 72 -20.19 -12.26 5.89
CA GLN A 72 -21.58 -12.18 5.48
C GLN A 72 -22.42 -11.62 6.64
N GLY A 73 -23.04 -10.47 6.42
CA GLY A 73 -23.96 -9.89 7.38
C GLY A 73 -25.40 -10.37 7.17
N GLN A 74 -26.32 -9.84 7.97
CA GLN A 74 -27.74 -10.13 7.77
C GLN A 74 -28.21 -9.54 6.44
N PRO A 75 -28.90 -10.32 5.59
CA PRO A 75 -29.46 -9.80 4.35
C PRO A 75 -30.51 -8.73 4.67
N LEU A 76 -30.41 -7.57 4.03
CA LEU A 76 -31.37 -6.46 4.23
C LEU A 76 -32.75 -6.77 3.63
N SER A 77 -32.83 -7.73 2.71
CA SER A 77 -34.07 -8.25 2.10
C SER A 77 -33.78 -9.60 1.46
N GLU A 78 -34.82 -10.38 1.13
CA GLU A 78 -34.70 -11.68 0.44
C GLU A 78 -33.88 -11.62 -0.85
N ASN A 79 -33.70 -10.42 -1.43
CA ASN A 79 -33.09 -10.19 -2.74
C ASN A 79 -31.76 -9.41 -2.70
N ARG A 80 -31.15 -9.21 -1.51
CA ARG A 80 -29.87 -8.51 -1.40
C ARG A 80 -28.95 -9.17 -0.37
N GLN A 81 -27.81 -9.64 -0.86
CA GLN A 81 -26.73 -10.14 -0.02
C GLN A 81 -25.90 -8.96 0.48
N TYR A 82 -25.49 -9.04 1.74
CA TYR A 82 -24.70 -8.01 2.39
C TYR A 82 -23.43 -8.64 2.94
N TYR A 83 -22.30 -8.05 2.54
CA TYR A 83 -20.97 -8.42 3.00
C TYR A 83 -20.29 -7.20 3.58
N PHE A 84 -19.49 -7.40 4.62
CA PHE A 84 -18.69 -6.34 5.20
C PHE A 84 -17.32 -6.84 5.62
N CYS A 85 -16.35 -5.92 5.66
CA CYS A 85 -15.02 -6.15 6.17
C CYS A 85 -14.62 -4.94 7.00
N LYS A 86 -14.02 -5.16 8.17
CA LYS A 86 -13.45 -4.10 8.99
C LYS A 86 -11.94 -4.17 8.89
N TYR A 87 -11.33 -3.05 8.56
CA TYR A 87 -9.89 -2.91 8.45
C TYR A 87 -9.49 -1.62 9.19
N GLU A 88 -8.94 -1.78 10.39
CA GLU A 88 -8.66 -0.65 11.29
C GLU A 88 -9.88 0.29 11.45
N ASP A 89 -9.74 1.57 11.10
CA ASP A 89 -10.80 2.58 11.15
C ASP A 89 -11.73 2.54 9.93
N PHE A 90 -11.43 1.72 8.93
CA PHE A 90 -12.25 1.56 7.74
C PHE A 90 -13.28 0.46 7.90
N THR A 91 -14.49 0.72 7.42
CA THR A 91 -15.51 -0.30 7.20
C THR A 91 -15.85 -0.36 5.71
N LEU A 92 -15.60 -1.50 5.11
CA LEU A 92 -15.90 -1.81 3.72
C LEU A 92 -17.19 -2.60 3.66
N THR A 93 -18.07 -2.29 2.71
CA THR A 93 -19.32 -3.03 2.53
C THR A 93 -19.61 -3.31 1.06
N LEU A 94 -20.13 -4.50 0.77
CA LEU A 94 -20.74 -4.87 -0.49
C LEU A 94 -22.22 -5.18 -0.29
N LEU A 95 -23.05 -4.60 -1.15
CA LEU A 95 -24.48 -4.84 -1.24
C LEU A 95 -24.76 -5.36 -2.64
N THR A 96 -24.96 -6.66 -2.78
CA THR A 96 -25.14 -7.30 -4.09
C THR A 96 -26.57 -7.81 -4.26
N SER A 97 -27.20 -7.46 -5.38
CA SER A 97 -28.44 -8.11 -5.79
C SER A 97 -28.14 -9.27 -6.74
N PRO A 98 -28.42 -10.53 -6.33
CA PRO A 98 -28.16 -11.70 -7.19
C PRO A 98 -29.01 -11.72 -8.46
N HIS A 99 -30.11 -10.96 -8.53
CA HIS A 99 -31.00 -10.93 -9.70
C HIS A 99 -30.51 -10.00 -10.80
N THR A 100 -29.90 -8.88 -10.44
CA THR A 100 -29.44 -7.86 -11.39
C THR A 100 -27.92 -7.81 -11.53
N ASN A 101 -27.19 -8.64 -10.76
CA ASN A 101 -25.73 -8.58 -10.62
C ASN A 101 -25.20 -7.16 -10.30
N MET A 102 -26.05 -6.34 -9.66
CA MET A 102 -25.69 -4.99 -9.25
C MET A 102 -25.03 -5.08 -7.88
N THR A 103 -23.77 -4.63 -7.82
CA THR A 103 -23.00 -4.56 -6.57
C THR A 103 -22.74 -3.11 -6.24
N ARG A 104 -23.18 -2.72 -5.04
CA ARG A 104 -22.86 -1.43 -4.44
C ARG A 104 -21.75 -1.60 -3.42
N ILE A 105 -20.69 -0.84 -3.63
CA ILE A 105 -19.50 -0.76 -2.77
C ILE A 105 -19.63 0.52 -1.95
N GLU A 106 -19.43 0.41 -0.63
CA GLU A 106 -19.29 1.59 0.22
C GLU A 106 -18.08 1.46 1.13
N VAL A 107 -17.38 2.57 1.34
CA VAL A 107 -16.26 2.68 2.28
C VAL A 107 -16.58 3.76 3.29
N TYR A 108 -16.46 3.40 4.56
CA TYR A 108 -16.61 4.29 5.69
C TYR A 108 -15.27 4.44 6.39
N LEU A 109 -14.93 5.66 6.79
CA LEU A 109 -13.89 5.94 7.79
C LEU A 109 -14.61 6.32 9.09
N GLU A 110 -14.50 5.48 10.11
CA GLU A 110 -15.33 5.49 11.32
C GLU A 110 -16.84 5.45 11.00
N LYS A 111 -17.49 6.62 10.94
CA LYS A 111 -18.92 6.81 10.62
C LYS A 111 -19.13 7.65 9.36
N LEU A 112 -18.07 8.20 8.78
CA LEU A 112 -18.15 9.04 7.59
C LEU A 112 -18.03 8.17 6.36
N ARG A 113 -19.03 8.22 5.48
CA ARG A 113 -18.97 7.54 4.19
C ARG A 113 -18.12 8.34 3.22
N ILE A 114 -16.96 7.80 2.86
CA ILE A 114 -15.97 8.48 2.01
C ILE A 114 -16.03 8.05 0.55
N TYR A 115 -16.60 6.87 0.27
CA TYR A 115 -16.74 6.34 -1.08
C TYR A 115 -18.03 5.54 -1.23
N VAL A 116 -18.70 5.72 -2.37
CA VAL A 116 -19.83 4.90 -2.81
C VAL A 116 -19.72 4.71 -4.31
N CYS A 117 -19.87 3.46 -4.75
CA CYS A 117 -19.94 3.09 -6.16
C CYS A 117 -21.02 2.04 -6.32
N GLU A 118 -21.81 2.11 -7.39
CA GLU A 118 -22.83 1.11 -7.72
C GLU A 118 -22.67 0.75 -9.20
N LYS A 119 -22.41 -0.53 -9.46
CA LYS A 119 -22.06 -1.04 -10.80
C LYS A 119 -22.60 -2.45 -11.00
N GLU A 120 -22.87 -2.80 -12.25
CA GLU A 120 -23.24 -4.16 -12.68
C GLU A 120 -22.00 -5.05 -12.75
N ILE A 121 -21.45 -5.40 -11.60
CA ILE A 121 -20.24 -6.22 -11.45
C ILE A 121 -20.47 -7.27 -10.37
N SER A 122 -19.79 -8.40 -10.51
CA SER A 122 -19.80 -9.46 -9.51
C SER A 122 -19.14 -8.99 -8.19
N PRO A 123 -19.43 -9.64 -7.05
CA PRO A 123 -18.73 -9.37 -5.79
C PRO A 123 -17.21 -9.51 -5.88
N LYS A 124 -16.73 -10.42 -6.75
CA LYS A 124 -15.29 -10.62 -6.97
C LYS A 124 -14.67 -9.41 -7.67
N GLU A 125 -15.23 -8.99 -8.81
CA GLU A 125 -14.77 -7.80 -9.53
C GLU A 125 -14.87 -6.54 -8.67
N ALA A 126 -15.94 -6.41 -7.87
CA ALA A 126 -16.09 -5.33 -6.90
C ALA A 126 -15.00 -5.33 -5.82
N THR A 127 -14.53 -6.51 -5.40
CA THR A 127 -13.43 -6.67 -4.44
C THR A 127 -12.11 -6.22 -5.06
N GLU A 128 -11.83 -6.62 -6.30
CA GLU A 128 -10.63 -6.24 -7.04
C GLU A 128 -10.56 -4.71 -7.25
N GLU A 129 -11.66 -4.08 -7.71
CA GLU A 129 -11.74 -2.62 -7.84
C GLU A 129 -11.51 -1.90 -6.50
N LEU A 130 -12.06 -2.45 -5.41
CA LEU A 130 -11.91 -1.87 -4.09
C LEU A 130 -10.46 -1.95 -3.58
N GLN A 131 -9.78 -3.07 -3.82
CA GLN A 131 -8.36 -3.22 -3.48
C GLN A 131 -7.48 -2.23 -4.25
N GLU A 132 -7.74 -2.02 -5.54
CA GLU A 132 -7.02 -1.03 -6.35
C GLU A 132 -7.26 0.41 -5.83
N TYR A 133 -8.52 0.73 -5.49
CA TYR A 133 -8.89 2.01 -4.91
C TYR A 133 -8.16 2.28 -3.58
N LEU A 134 -8.20 1.31 -2.65
CA LEU A 134 -7.54 1.43 -1.34
C LEU A 134 -6.01 1.53 -1.48
N SER A 135 -5.41 0.79 -2.41
CA SER A 135 -3.97 0.87 -2.68
C SER A 135 -3.58 2.26 -3.19
N THR A 136 -4.37 2.83 -4.09
CA THR A 136 -4.15 4.19 -4.62
C THR A 136 -4.29 5.23 -3.51
N LEU A 137 -5.33 5.09 -2.68
CA LEU A 137 -5.59 5.99 -1.55
C LEU A 137 -4.44 5.97 -0.54
N ALA A 138 -3.92 4.79 -0.21
CA ALA A 138 -2.77 4.63 0.68
C ALA A 138 -1.52 5.33 0.13
N ALA A 139 -1.22 5.17 -1.16
CA ALA A 139 -0.09 5.84 -1.81
C ALA A 139 -0.23 7.38 -1.78
N GLN A 140 -1.45 7.89 -1.98
CA GLN A 140 -1.74 9.33 -1.89
C GLN A 140 -1.55 9.87 -0.47
N PHE A 141 -2.06 9.17 0.55
CA PHE A 141 -1.87 9.58 1.95
C PHE A 141 -0.40 9.57 2.38
N GLN A 142 0.38 8.56 1.97
CA GLN A 142 1.83 8.52 2.22
C GLN A 142 2.57 9.67 1.53
N THR A 143 2.09 10.10 0.36
CA THR A 143 2.68 11.26 -0.34
C THR A 143 2.36 12.56 0.40
N LEU A 144 1.11 12.71 0.86
CA LEU A 144 0.67 13.89 1.61
C LEU A 144 1.38 14.01 2.97
N SER A 145 1.62 12.90 3.68
CA SER A 145 2.31 12.93 4.98
C SER A 145 3.79 13.34 4.88
N ARG A 146 4.37 13.32 3.67
CA ARG A 146 5.73 13.80 3.39
C ARG A 146 5.80 15.30 3.12
N ILE A 147 4.66 15.97 2.92
CA ILE A 147 4.60 17.42 2.77
C ILE A 147 4.67 18.04 4.17
N GLN A 148 5.82 18.62 4.50
CA GLN A 148 5.99 19.43 5.73
C GLN A 148 5.58 20.87 5.43
N PHE A 149 4.72 21.45 6.29
CA PHE A 149 4.38 22.87 6.30
C PHE A 149 5.33 23.65 7.21
#